data_AF-A0A2A2WD44-F1
#
_entry.id   AF-A0A2A2WD44-F1
#
_cell.length_a   1.000
_cell.length_b   1.000
_cell.length_c   1.000
_cell.angle_alpha   90.00
_cell.angle_beta   90.00
_cell.angle_gamma   90.00
#
_symmetry.space_group_name_H-M   'P 1'
#
loop_
_entity.id
_entity.type
_entity.pdbx_description
1 polymer ?
#
loop_
_entity_poly.entity_id
_entity_poly.type
_entity_poly.pdbx_seq_one_letter_code
_entity_poly.pdbx_strand_id
1 'polypeptide(L)'
;MTRTNRFDLIAIGTGPSASTVAKKSADDGRRVAVIESREFGGTCALRGCNPKKVYTNAADLIDRTRGGQDKFVDSEGLRVNWAKLLEFKREFTEPVLEHSEDSFQKRGITTFHGEASFVDPTTIRVGEHQLSADRIFVGVGAHPRPLDVPGGELAIHSDEFLELESIPRRIVFIGGGYISMEFACVAARCGSQVVVLERSDRVLSPFDPDLVKQLVQYGMSRGLDVRTDAEVAEISQADHGSFAVQYGHADRKHETLQADLVVHGAGRVPNLDGLNLKAGNVAFGDDGIQVDSSMRSVSNPSVFSAGDCADTGKPRLTPVANEEARVVVNNLFAEHPQDRPDYGQVPKVAFTVPPIASVGMSQHQAEESHNVVVHHQDTSSSGSVRKSLQPCGGYKLLIDKDSDRILGAHLIGPAADETINLFALAMKFGLTAADIKSTLFAFPTHASDVRQML
;
A
#
# COMPACT_ATOMS: atom_id res chain seq x y z
N MET A 1 -34.54 7.68 30.51
CA MET A 1 -33.17 8.25 30.54
C MET A 1 -32.68 8.35 29.11
N THR A 2 -32.85 9.51 28.47
CA THR A 2 -32.33 9.79 27.13
C THR A 2 -30.81 9.85 27.22
N ARG A 3 -30.14 8.74 26.85
CA ARG A 3 -28.68 8.73 26.70
C ARG A 3 -28.31 9.91 25.78
N THR A 4 -27.44 10.80 26.25
CA THR A 4 -27.02 11.98 25.48
C THR A 4 -26.32 11.50 24.22
N ASN A 5 -26.91 11.72 23.04
CA ASN A 5 -26.33 11.33 21.75
C ASN A 5 -25.35 12.38 21.17
N ARG A 6 -24.79 13.24 22.02
CA ARG A 6 -23.91 14.35 21.61
C ARG A 6 -22.47 14.08 22.03
N PHE A 7 -21.54 14.21 21.10
CA PHE A 7 -20.10 14.02 21.28
C PHE A 7 -19.35 15.29 20.88
N ASP A 8 -18.10 15.44 21.35
CA ASP A 8 -17.22 16.47 20.82
C ASP A 8 -16.68 16.02 19.43
N LEU A 9 -16.41 14.72 19.30
CA LEU A 9 -15.92 14.09 18.07
C LEU A 9 -16.68 12.79 17.77
N ILE A 10 -17.11 12.62 16.51
CA ILE A 10 -17.39 11.31 15.92
C ILE A 10 -16.28 11.01 14.90
N ALA A 11 -15.54 9.91 15.10
CA ALA A 11 -14.58 9.39 14.13
C ALA A 11 -15.18 8.17 13.42
N ILE A 12 -15.18 8.19 12.09
CA ILE A 12 -15.68 7.11 11.24
C ILE A 12 -14.48 6.33 10.69
N GLY A 13 -14.39 5.05 11.05
CA GLY A 13 -13.30 4.13 10.76
C GLY A 13 -12.34 3.94 11.96
N THR A 14 -11.60 2.83 11.95
CA THR A 14 -10.57 2.50 12.97
C THR A 14 -9.17 2.32 12.39
N GLY A 15 -8.96 2.70 11.13
CA GLY A 15 -7.63 2.69 10.50
C GLY A 15 -6.61 3.62 11.19
N PRO A 16 -5.36 3.64 10.71
CA PRO A 16 -4.27 4.38 11.37
C PRO A 16 -4.58 5.85 11.65
N SER A 17 -5.18 6.56 10.68
CA SER A 17 -5.54 7.97 10.84
C SER A 17 -6.66 8.17 11.86
N ALA A 18 -7.77 7.43 11.73
CA ALA A 18 -8.92 7.53 12.63
C ALA A 18 -8.59 7.12 14.07
N SER A 19 -7.83 6.03 14.23
CA SER A 19 -7.33 5.60 15.54
C SER A 19 -6.51 6.70 16.23
N THR A 20 -5.61 7.36 15.49
CA THR A 20 -4.77 8.43 16.01
C THR A 20 -5.61 9.63 16.45
N VAL A 21 -6.50 10.10 15.58
CA VAL A 21 -7.38 11.27 15.85
C VAL A 21 -8.30 11.01 17.04
N ALA A 22 -8.94 9.84 17.10
CA ALA A 22 -9.86 9.49 18.17
C ALA A 22 -9.15 9.34 19.52
N LYS A 23 -8.05 8.58 19.56
CA LYS A 23 -7.30 8.32 20.81
C LYS A 23 -6.70 9.61 21.37
N LYS A 24 -6.14 10.46 20.51
CA LYS A 24 -5.54 11.72 20.95
C LYS A 24 -6.58 12.74 21.41
N SER A 25 -7.72 12.82 20.72
CA SER A 25 -8.84 13.67 21.16
C SER A 25 -9.36 13.24 22.54
N ALA A 26 -9.48 11.94 22.79
CA ALA A 26 -9.90 11.42 24.10
C ALA A 26 -8.88 11.72 25.21
N ASP A 27 -7.57 11.59 24.92
CA ASP A 27 -6.50 11.97 25.87
C ASP A 27 -6.54 13.45 26.23
N ASP A 28 -6.99 14.30 25.31
CA ASP A 28 -7.20 15.73 25.53
C ASP A 28 -8.55 16.04 26.23
N GLY A 29 -9.22 15.01 26.77
CA GLY A 29 -10.44 15.13 27.56
C GLY A 29 -11.73 15.27 26.74
N ARG A 30 -11.68 15.07 25.42
CA ARG A 30 -12.87 15.14 24.56
C ARG A 30 -13.73 13.90 24.71
N ARG A 31 -15.05 14.09 24.58
CA ARG A 31 -16.02 13.00 24.48
C ARG A 31 -16.06 12.49 23.05
N VAL A 32 -15.53 11.29 22.82
CA VAL A 32 -15.34 10.72 21.47
C VAL A 32 -16.24 9.50 21.26
N ALA A 33 -16.82 9.41 20.06
CA ALA A 33 -17.39 8.19 19.51
C ALA A 33 -16.55 7.70 18.32
N VAL A 34 -16.37 6.39 18.21
CA VAL A 34 -15.77 5.73 17.04
C VAL A 34 -16.79 4.77 16.44
N ILE A 35 -16.93 4.81 15.11
CA ILE A 35 -17.83 3.94 14.35
C ILE A 35 -16.98 3.09 13.39
N GLU A 36 -17.14 1.78 13.43
CA GLU A 36 -16.46 0.84 12.54
C GLU A 36 -17.48 -0.13 11.94
N SER A 37 -17.43 -0.34 10.62
CA SER A 37 -18.38 -1.22 9.94
C SER A 37 -17.85 -2.64 9.74
N ARG A 38 -16.53 -2.83 9.89
CA ARG A 38 -15.85 -4.13 9.87
C ARG A 38 -15.27 -4.44 11.25
N GLU A 39 -14.10 -5.07 11.29
CA GLU A 39 -13.34 -5.33 12.49
C GLU A 39 -12.45 -4.13 12.89
N PHE A 40 -12.33 -3.89 14.20
CA PHE A 40 -11.50 -2.83 14.74
C PHE A 40 -10.01 -3.08 14.47
N GLY A 41 -9.33 -2.06 13.92
CA GLY A 41 -7.89 -2.07 13.62
C GLY A 41 -7.54 -1.63 12.20
N GLY A 42 -8.52 -1.65 11.30
CA GLY A 42 -8.41 -1.19 9.92
C GLY A 42 -7.50 -2.03 9.02
N THR A 43 -7.33 -1.57 7.77
CA THR A 43 -6.71 -2.36 6.70
C THR A 43 -5.26 -2.72 6.96
N CYS A 44 -4.41 -1.75 7.33
CA CYS A 44 -2.96 -1.93 7.39
C CYS A 44 -2.54 -3.05 8.37
N ALA A 45 -3.17 -3.09 9.54
CA ALA A 45 -2.85 -4.06 10.58
C ALA A 45 -3.44 -5.45 10.30
N LEU A 46 -4.67 -5.52 9.78
CA LEU A 46 -5.42 -6.78 9.68
C LEU A 46 -5.30 -7.47 8.32
N ARG A 47 -5.18 -6.70 7.23
CA ARG A 47 -5.31 -7.21 5.85
C ARG A 47 -4.49 -6.43 4.82
N GLY A 48 -3.41 -5.80 5.28
CA GLY A 48 -2.59 -4.88 4.49
C GLY A 48 -1.11 -5.09 4.73
N CYS A 49 -0.40 -4.01 5.04
CA CYS A 49 1.07 -3.98 5.07
C CYS A 49 1.68 -5.04 6.01
N ASN A 50 1.15 -5.19 7.23
CA ASN A 50 1.71 -6.10 8.23
C ASN A 50 1.59 -7.57 7.82
N PRO A 51 0.39 -8.13 7.57
CA PRO A 51 0.26 -9.53 7.16
C PRO A 51 0.95 -9.79 5.83
N LYS A 52 0.87 -8.86 4.86
CA LYS A 52 1.61 -8.97 3.60
C LYS A 52 3.12 -9.12 3.84
N LYS A 53 3.72 -8.31 4.72
CA LYS A 53 5.18 -8.36 4.95
C LYS A 53 5.62 -9.73 5.46
N VAL A 54 4.81 -10.41 6.26
CA VAL A 54 5.03 -11.82 6.67
C VAL A 54 5.17 -12.73 5.45
N TYR A 55 4.23 -12.68 4.50
CA TYR A 55 4.28 -13.48 3.27
C TYR A 55 5.48 -13.12 2.38
N THR A 56 5.77 -11.82 2.19
CA THR A 56 6.89 -11.39 1.33
C THR A 56 8.24 -11.77 1.92
N ASN A 57 8.39 -11.77 3.26
CA ASN A 57 9.61 -12.24 3.92
C ASN A 57 9.80 -13.76 3.75
N ALA A 58 8.73 -14.55 3.80
CA ALA A 58 8.81 -15.99 3.52
C ALA A 58 9.23 -16.24 2.06
N ALA A 59 8.69 -15.47 1.11
CA ALA A 59 9.06 -15.56 -0.30
C ALA A 59 10.52 -15.16 -0.55
N ASP A 60 11.00 -14.09 0.09
CA ASP A 60 12.41 -13.67 0.05
C ASP A 60 13.35 -14.77 0.57
N LEU A 61 13.00 -15.38 1.70
CA LEU A 61 13.77 -16.49 2.28
C LEU A 61 13.87 -17.67 1.30
N ILE A 62 12.77 -18.06 0.64
CA ILE A 62 12.77 -19.12 -0.38
C ILE A 62 13.67 -18.75 -1.56
N ASP A 63 13.53 -17.52 -2.08
CA ASP A 63 14.30 -17.04 -3.22
C ASP A 63 15.81 -17.05 -2.94
N ARG A 64 16.21 -16.59 -1.74
CA ARG A 64 17.60 -16.60 -1.27
C ARG A 64 18.13 -18.02 -1.05
N THR A 65 17.33 -18.89 -0.44
CA THR A 65 17.72 -20.28 -0.18
C THR A 65 17.97 -21.02 -1.51
N ARG A 66 17.07 -20.86 -2.49
CA ARG A 66 17.27 -21.39 -3.85
C ARG A 66 18.47 -20.75 -4.56
N GLY A 67 18.76 -19.48 -4.30
CA GLY A 67 19.96 -18.80 -4.79
C GLY A 67 21.28 -19.34 -4.23
N GLY A 68 21.23 -20.05 -3.10
CA GLY A 68 22.35 -20.76 -2.47
C GLY A 68 22.56 -22.20 -2.98
N GLN A 69 21.61 -22.71 -3.78
CA GLN A 69 21.71 -24.02 -4.42
C GLN A 69 23.03 -24.11 -5.21
N ASP A 70 23.69 -25.27 -5.10
CA ASP A 70 24.99 -25.59 -5.73
C ASP A 70 26.17 -24.71 -5.27
N LYS A 71 25.97 -23.82 -4.28
CA LYS A 71 27.05 -23.06 -3.63
C LYS A 71 27.37 -23.60 -2.25
N PHE A 72 26.35 -23.66 -1.39
CA PHE A 72 26.48 -24.10 0.00
C PHE A 72 25.15 -24.54 0.64
N VAL A 73 24.04 -24.48 -0.10
CA VAL A 73 22.73 -24.96 0.35
C VAL A 73 22.33 -26.15 -0.52
N ASP A 74 21.87 -27.22 0.10
CA ASP A 74 21.06 -28.25 -0.55
C ASP A 74 19.58 -27.92 -0.26
N SER A 75 18.82 -27.58 -1.31
CA SER A 75 17.44 -27.13 -1.21
C SER A 75 16.44 -28.13 -1.79
N GLU A 76 16.83 -29.41 -1.97
CA GLU A 76 15.92 -30.45 -2.43
C GLU A 76 14.68 -30.54 -1.52
N GLY A 77 13.48 -30.51 -2.13
CA GLY A 77 12.22 -30.57 -1.40
C GLY A 77 11.83 -29.30 -0.61
N LEU A 78 12.60 -28.21 -0.72
CA LEU A 78 12.30 -26.92 -0.09
C LEU A 78 10.94 -26.39 -0.54
N ARG A 79 10.02 -26.25 0.42
CA ARG A 79 8.68 -25.69 0.22
C ARG A 79 8.22 -24.90 1.42
N VAL A 80 7.35 -23.93 1.18
CA VAL A 80 6.62 -23.25 2.24
C VAL A 80 5.46 -24.15 2.67
N ASN A 81 5.34 -24.37 3.98
CA ASN A 81 4.09 -24.89 4.53
C ASN A 81 3.11 -23.71 4.66
N TRP A 82 2.18 -23.60 3.71
CA TRP A 82 1.28 -22.45 3.62
C TRP A 82 0.36 -22.31 4.84
N ALA A 83 -0.17 -23.42 5.36
CA ALA A 83 -1.01 -23.41 6.55
C ALA A 83 -0.25 -22.85 7.77
N LYS A 84 1.01 -23.27 7.98
CA LYS A 84 1.85 -22.70 9.05
C LYS A 84 2.22 -21.24 8.82
N LEU A 85 2.38 -20.81 7.56
CA LEU A 85 2.61 -19.40 7.24
C LEU A 85 1.37 -18.56 7.57
N LEU A 86 0.17 -19.08 7.28
CA LEU A 86 -1.09 -18.46 7.67
C LEU A 86 -1.23 -18.36 9.20
N GLU A 87 -0.95 -19.44 9.94
CA GLU A 87 -0.91 -19.46 11.41
C GLU A 87 0.06 -18.40 11.95
N PHE A 88 1.29 -18.36 11.45
CA PHE A 88 2.29 -17.38 11.88
C PHE A 88 1.86 -15.94 11.55
N LYS A 89 1.21 -15.69 10.41
CA LYS A 89 0.62 -14.39 10.10
C LYS A 89 -0.45 -14.00 11.13
N ARG A 90 -1.28 -14.96 11.55
CA ARG A 90 -2.37 -14.74 12.52
C ARG A 90 -1.86 -14.34 13.91
N GLU A 91 -0.66 -14.77 14.31
CA GLU A 91 0.00 -14.30 15.55
C GLU A 91 0.14 -12.76 15.61
N PHE A 92 0.17 -12.08 14.46
CA PHE A 92 0.24 -10.61 14.38
C PHE A 92 -1.13 -9.93 14.22
N THR A 93 -2.10 -10.59 13.59
CA THR A 93 -3.41 -9.99 13.27
C THR A 93 -4.46 -10.25 14.33
N GLU A 94 -4.48 -11.45 14.94
CA GLU A 94 -5.48 -11.81 15.97
C GLU A 94 -5.39 -10.93 17.22
N PRO A 95 -4.20 -10.62 17.78
CA PRO A 95 -4.13 -9.72 18.93
C PRO A 95 -4.68 -8.32 18.62
N VAL A 96 -4.57 -7.86 17.37
CA VAL A 96 -5.14 -6.56 16.96
C VAL A 96 -6.67 -6.63 17.01
N LEU A 97 -7.28 -7.71 16.50
CA LEU A 97 -8.74 -7.91 16.57
C LEU A 97 -9.23 -7.93 18.01
N GLU A 98 -8.55 -8.68 18.87
CA GLU A 98 -8.95 -8.86 20.28
C GLU A 98 -8.83 -7.57 21.10
N HIS A 99 -7.77 -6.77 20.88
CA HIS A 99 -7.43 -5.67 21.79
C HIS A 99 -7.78 -4.28 21.26
N SER A 100 -8.10 -4.14 19.96
CA SER A 100 -8.31 -2.80 19.37
C SER A 100 -9.51 -2.09 19.98
N GLU A 101 -10.66 -2.75 20.06
CA GLU A 101 -11.88 -2.15 20.63
C GLU A 101 -11.69 -1.83 22.12
N ASP A 102 -11.16 -2.78 22.89
CA ASP A 102 -10.79 -2.61 24.29
C ASP A 102 -9.87 -1.39 24.52
N SER A 103 -8.94 -1.14 23.58
CA SER A 103 -8.04 0.01 23.67
C SER A 103 -8.77 1.36 23.55
N PHE A 104 -9.87 1.42 22.79
CA PHE A 104 -10.74 2.60 22.73
C PHE A 104 -11.57 2.74 24.01
N GLN A 105 -12.18 1.65 24.47
CA GLN A 105 -13.04 1.66 25.65
C GLN A 105 -12.26 2.03 26.93
N LYS A 106 -11.03 1.54 27.10
CA LYS A 106 -10.13 1.91 28.22
C LYS A 106 -9.79 3.40 28.26
N ARG A 107 -9.95 4.13 27.14
CA ARG A 107 -9.76 5.59 27.02
C ARG A 107 -11.08 6.36 27.16
N GLY A 108 -12.18 5.70 27.51
CA GLY A 108 -13.50 6.31 27.63
C GLY A 108 -14.17 6.62 26.29
N ILE A 109 -13.65 6.09 25.18
CA ILE A 109 -14.21 6.28 23.84
C ILE A 109 -15.40 5.33 23.69
N THR A 110 -16.53 5.86 23.23
CA THR A 110 -17.73 5.04 22.94
C THR A 110 -17.59 4.39 21.57
N THR A 111 -17.71 3.07 21.48
CA THR A 111 -17.59 2.32 20.23
C THR A 111 -18.95 1.94 19.67
N PHE A 112 -19.09 2.01 18.35
CA PHE A 112 -20.28 1.60 17.61
C PHE A 112 -19.86 0.70 16.44
N HIS A 113 -20.62 -0.38 16.26
CA HIS A 113 -20.44 -1.32 15.16
C HIS A 113 -21.53 -1.09 14.11
N GLY A 114 -21.13 -0.90 12.86
CA GLY A 114 -22.04 -0.77 11.72
C GLY A 114 -21.67 0.36 10.77
N GLU A 115 -22.42 0.43 9.68
CA GLU A 115 -22.25 1.45 8.65
C GLU A 115 -22.69 2.84 9.16
N ALA A 116 -21.84 3.84 8.91
CA ALA A 116 -22.10 5.23 9.23
C ALA A 116 -22.70 5.96 8.03
N SER A 117 -23.70 6.83 8.25
CA SER A 117 -24.21 7.71 7.19
C SER A 117 -24.58 9.08 7.75
N PHE A 118 -24.27 10.15 7.02
CA PHE A 118 -24.71 11.49 7.36
C PHE A 118 -26.23 11.62 7.23
N VAL A 119 -26.84 12.21 8.24
CA VAL A 119 -28.26 12.62 8.25
C VAL A 119 -28.37 14.10 7.93
N ASP A 120 -27.45 14.89 8.44
CA ASP A 120 -27.29 16.33 8.27
C ASP A 120 -25.79 16.69 8.42
N PRO A 121 -25.37 17.98 8.32
CA PRO A 121 -23.96 18.36 8.40
C PRO A 121 -23.18 17.95 9.67
N THR A 122 -23.86 17.57 10.75
CA THR A 122 -23.23 17.27 12.05
C THR A 122 -23.79 16.03 12.75
N THR A 123 -24.70 15.30 12.10
CA THR A 123 -25.34 14.10 12.66
C THR A 123 -25.07 12.88 11.79
N ILE A 124 -24.60 11.81 12.44
CA ILE A 124 -24.31 10.50 11.84
C ILE A 124 -25.31 9.48 12.35
N ARG A 125 -25.86 8.66 11.45
CA ARG A 125 -26.63 7.46 11.76
C ARG A 125 -25.74 6.23 11.73
N VAL A 126 -25.89 5.37 12.73
CA VAL A 126 -25.31 4.02 12.79
C VAL A 126 -26.34 3.06 13.39
N GLY A 127 -26.87 2.16 12.56
CA GLY A 127 -28.06 1.36 12.91
C GLY A 127 -29.23 2.25 13.37
N GLU A 128 -29.76 1.97 14.56
CA GLU A 128 -30.85 2.73 15.17
C GLU A 128 -30.39 4.02 15.90
N HIS A 129 -29.08 4.26 15.98
CA HIS A 129 -28.54 5.41 16.68
C HIS A 129 -28.39 6.60 15.73
N GLN A 130 -28.79 7.79 16.19
CA GLN A 130 -28.42 9.08 15.59
C GLN A 130 -27.54 9.83 16.57
N LEU A 131 -26.30 10.10 16.17
CA LEU A 131 -25.24 10.68 16.97
C LEU A 131 -24.87 12.05 16.39
N SER A 132 -24.89 13.10 17.20
CA SER A 132 -24.46 14.43 16.78
C SER A 132 -23.10 14.77 17.37
N ALA A 133 -22.27 15.52 16.65
CA ALA A 133 -21.00 15.99 17.18
C ALA A 133 -20.61 17.39 16.71
N ASP A 134 -19.78 18.06 17.51
CA ASP A 134 -19.21 19.36 17.15
C ASP A 134 -18.17 19.22 16.03
N ARG A 135 -17.48 18.06 15.97
CA ARG A 135 -16.53 17.69 14.92
C ARG A 135 -16.76 16.26 14.44
N ILE A 136 -16.52 16.02 13.15
CA ILE A 136 -16.58 14.71 12.52
C ILE A 136 -15.26 14.46 11.79
N PHE A 137 -14.64 13.31 12.04
CA PHE A 137 -13.49 12.84 11.29
C PHE A 137 -13.88 11.64 10.42
N VAL A 138 -13.61 11.72 9.11
CA VAL A 138 -13.88 10.63 8.16
C VAL A 138 -12.55 9.99 7.76
N GLY A 139 -12.29 8.78 8.24
CA GLY A 139 -11.08 7.98 7.98
C GLY A 139 -11.42 6.56 7.53
N VAL A 140 -12.35 6.45 6.60
CA VAL A 140 -12.95 5.20 6.08
C VAL A 140 -12.05 4.42 5.13
N GLY A 141 -10.91 5.00 4.75
CA GLY A 141 -9.92 4.36 3.89
C GLY A 141 -10.43 4.13 2.46
N ALA A 142 -10.00 3.03 1.86
CA ALA A 142 -10.36 2.65 0.50
C ALA A 142 -10.76 1.16 0.44
N HIS A 143 -11.49 0.77 -0.60
CA HIS A 143 -11.82 -0.63 -0.90
C HIS A 143 -11.35 -1.02 -2.31
N PRO A 144 -11.19 -2.32 -2.63
CA PRO A 144 -10.82 -2.76 -3.98
C PRO A 144 -11.78 -2.22 -5.03
N ARG A 145 -11.27 -1.72 -6.15
CA ARG A 145 -12.13 -1.26 -7.26
C ARG A 145 -12.98 -2.45 -7.75
N PRO A 146 -14.27 -2.27 -8.06
CA PRO A 146 -15.05 -3.32 -8.73
C PRO A 146 -14.40 -3.79 -10.04
N LEU A 147 -14.60 -5.07 -10.38
CA LEU A 147 -14.17 -5.63 -11.65
C LEU A 147 -15.40 -5.80 -12.56
N ASP A 148 -15.69 -4.77 -13.35
CA ASP A 148 -16.93 -4.65 -14.12
C ASP A 148 -16.88 -5.44 -15.45
N VAL A 149 -16.68 -6.75 -15.35
CA VAL A 149 -16.73 -7.70 -16.47
C VAL A 149 -17.63 -8.90 -16.11
N PRO A 150 -18.20 -9.62 -17.08
CA PRO A 150 -18.95 -10.84 -16.79
C PRO A 150 -18.13 -11.83 -15.94
N GLY A 151 -18.70 -12.24 -14.81
CA GLY A 151 -18.06 -13.13 -13.83
C GLY A 151 -16.94 -12.48 -13.00
N GLY A 152 -16.79 -11.15 -13.03
CA GLY A 152 -15.84 -10.42 -12.19
C GLY A 152 -15.96 -10.73 -10.69
N GLU A 153 -17.16 -11.06 -10.22
CA GLU A 153 -17.46 -11.48 -8.85
C GLU A 153 -16.86 -12.84 -8.45
N LEU A 154 -16.37 -13.64 -9.42
CA LEU A 154 -15.65 -14.89 -9.16
C LEU A 154 -14.20 -14.65 -8.70
N ALA A 155 -13.66 -13.46 -8.94
CA ALA A 155 -12.32 -13.09 -8.47
C ALA A 155 -12.36 -12.67 -7.00
N ILE A 156 -11.40 -13.14 -6.22
CA ILE A 156 -11.21 -12.69 -4.83
C ILE A 156 -10.33 -11.44 -4.78
N HIS A 157 -10.27 -10.76 -3.63
CA HIS A 157 -9.36 -9.64 -3.43
C HIS A 157 -8.15 -10.03 -2.56
N SER A 158 -7.33 -9.03 -2.23
CA SER A 158 -6.17 -9.19 -1.34
C SER A 158 -6.54 -9.70 0.05
N ASP A 159 -7.71 -9.30 0.55
CA ASP A 159 -8.16 -9.62 1.90
C ASP A 159 -8.34 -11.15 2.02
N GLU A 160 -9.01 -11.77 1.05
CA GLU A 160 -9.24 -13.21 1.00
C GLU A 160 -7.96 -13.98 0.65
N PHE A 161 -7.07 -13.42 -0.20
CA PHE A 161 -5.79 -14.05 -0.53
C PHE A 161 -4.93 -14.28 0.73
N LEU A 162 -4.96 -13.32 1.66
CA LEU A 162 -4.24 -13.39 2.94
C LEU A 162 -4.83 -14.41 3.93
N GLU A 163 -6.02 -14.96 3.65
CA GLU A 163 -6.69 -15.96 4.48
C GLU A 163 -6.77 -17.34 3.84
N LEU A 164 -6.15 -17.54 2.66
CA LEU A 164 -6.11 -18.85 2.02
C LEU A 164 -5.46 -19.90 2.93
N GLU A 165 -6.15 -21.01 3.18
CA GLU A 165 -5.62 -22.13 3.98
C GLU A 165 -4.58 -22.96 3.21
N SER A 166 -4.64 -22.91 1.88
CA SER A 166 -3.68 -23.53 0.98
C SER A 166 -3.46 -22.67 -0.25
N ILE A 167 -2.23 -22.69 -0.79
CA ILE A 167 -1.92 -21.95 -2.02
C ILE A 167 -2.31 -22.77 -3.26
N PRO A 168 -3.14 -22.24 -4.18
CA PRO A 168 -3.54 -22.95 -5.38
C PRO A 168 -2.41 -23.14 -6.40
N ARG A 169 -2.54 -24.13 -7.27
CA ARG A 169 -1.50 -24.46 -8.26
C ARG A 169 -1.41 -23.42 -9.36
N ARG A 170 -2.54 -22.94 -9.89
CA ARG A 170 -2.61 -21.95 -10.98
C ARG A 170 -3.31 -20.70 -10.49
N ILE A 171 -2.64 -19.55 -10.51
CA ILE A 171 -3.21 -18.29 -10.03
C ILE A 171 -3.09 -17.23 -11.11
N VAL A 172 -4.20 -16.56 -11.40
CA VAL A 172 -4.22 -15.36 -12.25
C VAL A 172 -4.43 -14.14 -11.37
N PHE A 173 -3.52 -13.18 -11.45
CA PHE A 173 -3.69 -11.85 -10.84
C PHE A 173 -4.12 -10.85 -11.92
N ILE A 174 -5.17 -10.10 -11.62
CA ILE A 174 -5.69 -9.03 -12.49
C ILE A 174 -5.17 -7.69 -11.96
N GLY A 175 -4.48 -6.95 -12.83
CA GLY A 175 -3.75 -5.73 -12.52
C GLY A 175 -2.32 -6.00 -12.08
N GLY A 176 -1.38 -5.16 -12.54
CA GLY A 176 0.06 -5.19 -12.30
C GLY A 176 0.53 -4.15 -11.28
N GLY A 177 -0.35 -3.69 -10.38
CA GLY A 177 0.00 -2.78 -9.29
C GLY A 177 0.77 -3.46 -8.15
N TYR A 178 1.07 -2.70 -7.09
CA TYR A 178 1.82 -3.15 -5.91
C TYR A 178 1.28 -4.46 -5.35
N ILE A 179 -0.03 -4.50 -5.05
CA ILE A 179 -0.68 -5.62 -4.36
C ILE A 179 -0.53 -6.92 -5.17
N SER A 180 -0.91 -6.90 -6.45
CA SER A 180 -0.82 -8.07 -7.32
C SER A 180 0.63 -8.52 -7.52
N MET A 181 1.56 -7.60 -7.77
CA MET A 181 2.96 -7.97 -8.01
C MET A 181 3.65 -8.52 -6.76
N GLU A 182 3.34 -7.98 -5.58
CA GLU A 182 3.82 -8.50 -4.30
C GLU A 182 3.32 -9.94 -4.06
N PHE A 183 2.01 -10.18 -4.19
CA PHE A 183 1.45 -11.52 -3.99
C PHE A 183 1.78 -12.51 -5.10
N ALA A 184 1.93 -12.04 -6.34
CA ALA A 184 2.41 -12.86 -7.45
C ALA A 184 3.81 -13.40 -7.16
N CYS A 185 4.73 -12.53 -6.71
CA CYS A 185 6.06 -12.94 -6.28
C CYS A 185 5.99 -14.00 -5.17
N VAL A 186 5.14 -13.78 -4.16
CA VAL A 186 4.93 -14.75 -3.07
C VAL A 186 4.47 -16.10 -3.61
N ALA A 187 3.38 -16.13 -4.37
CA ALA A 187 2.80 -17.35 -4.91
C ALA A 187 3.79 -18.12 -5.79
N ALA A 188 4.54 -17.44 -6.66
CA ALA A 188 5.54 -18.07 -7.52
C ALA A 188 6.68 -18.70 -6.71
N ARG A 189 7.18 -18.03 -5.66
CA ARG A 189 8.21 -18.60 -4.79
C ARG A 189 7.68 -19.79 -3.99
N CYS A 190 6.41 -19.75 -3.60
CA CYS A 190 5.72 -20.84 -2.93
C CYS A 190 5.32 -22.02 -3.84
N GLY A 191 5.56 -21.93 -5.15
CA GLY A 191 5.43 -23.05 -6.09
C GLY A 191 4.21 -23.01 -7.02
N SER A 192 3.42 -21.94 -7.00
CA SER A 192 2.32 -21.75 -7.94
C SER A 192 2.81 -21.35 -9.33
N GLN A 193 2.06 -21.74 -10.36
CA GLN A 193 2.11 -21.15 -11.69
C GLN A 193 1.31 -19.85 -11.66
N VAL A 194 1.99 -18.73 -11.89
CA VAL A 194 1.40 -17.41 -11.69
C VAL A 194 1.39 -16.63 -12.99
N VAL A 195 0.22 -16.12 -13.38
CA VAL A 195 0.09 -15.15 -14.47
C VAL A 195 -0.41 -13.83 -13.91
N VAL A 196 0.23 -12.71 -14.25
CA VAL A 196 -0.25 -11.36 -13.98
C VAL A 196 -0.72 -10.75 -15.30
N LEU A 197 -1.98 -10.35 -15.37
CA LEU A 197 -2.58 -9.65 -16.50
C LEU A 197 -2.65 -8.15 -16.18
N GLU A 198 -1.93 -7.34 -16.94
CA GLU A 198 -1.96 -5.88 -16.82
C GLU A 198 -2.50 -5.29 -18.11
N ARG A 199 -3.51 -4.42 -17.98
CA ARG A 199 -4.14 -3.75 -19.11
C ARG A 199 -3.19 -2.76 -19.79
N SER A 200 -2.34 -2.09 -19.03
CA SER A 200 -1.36 -1.12 -19.53
C SER A 200 -0.17 -1.82 -20.18
N ASP A 201 0.69 -1.03 -20.82
CA ASP A 201 1.94 -1.47 -21.44
C ASP A 201 3.01 -1.92 -20.43
N ARG A 202 2.81 -1.66 -19.13
CA ARG A 202 3.74 -2.01 -18.05
C ARG A 202 3.05 -2.23 -16.70
N VAL A 203 3.61 -3.16 -15.93
CA VAL A 203 3.32 -3.30 -14.49
C VAL A 203 4.06 -2.25 -13.67
N LEU A 204 3.66 -2.06 -12.41
CA LEU A 204 4.33 -1.18 -11.45
C LEU A 204 4.60 0.22 -12.00
N SER A 205 3.60 0.78 -12.70
CA SER A 205 3.70 2.06 -13.42
C SER A 205 4.22 3.26 -12.60
N PRO A 206 4.10 3.32 -11.26
CA PRO A 206 4.71 4.38 -10.46
C PRO A 206 6.24 4.27 -10.27
N PHE A 207 6.87 3.16 -10.65
CA PHE A 207 8.31 2.93 -10.49
C PHE A 207 9.09 3.19 -11.79
N ASP A 208 10.42 3.24 -11.69
CA ASP A 208 11.28 3.45 -12.84
C ASP A 208 11.16 2.27 -13.84
N PRO A 209 10.88 2.55 -15.13
CA PRO A 209 10.58 1.50 -16.11
C PRO A 209 11.76 0.55 -16.39
N ASP A 210 12.99 1.03 -16.29
CA ASP A 210 14.17 0.19 -16.54
C ASP A 210 14.34 -0.82 -15.41
N LEU A 211 14.15 -0.39 -14.17
CA LEU A 211 14.21 -1.26 -12.99
C LEU A 211 13.02 -2.23 -12.95
N VAL A 212 11.82 -1.79 -13.34
CA VAL A 212 10.66 -2.69 -13.48
C VAL A 212 10.92 -3.79 -14.50
N LYS A 213 11.51 -3.46 -15.65
CA LYS A 213 11.87 -4.46 -16.67
C LYS A 213 12.83 -5.51 -16.11
N GLN A 214 13.84 -5.07 -15.34
CA GLN A 214 14.78 -5.97 -14.68
C GLN A 214 14.07 -6.87 -13.64
N LEU A 215 13.14 -6.32 -12.86
CA LEU A 215 12.32 -7.08 -11.90
C LEU A 215 11.51 -8.17 -12.61
N VAL A 216 10.82 -7.82 -13.69
CA VAL A 216 9.96 -8.75 -14.44
C VAL A 216 10.82 -9.87 -15.04
N GLN A 217 11.96 -9.57 -15.64
CA GLN A 217 12.88 -10.57 -16.18
C GLN A 217 13.37 -11.54 -15.09
N TYR A 218 13.77 -11.01 -13.92
CA TYR A 218 14.15 -11.86 -12.80
C TYR A 218 12.96 -12.70 -12.31
N GLY A 219 11.78 -12.10 -12.18
CA GLY A 219 10.53 -12.75 -11.83
C GLY A 219 10.18 -13.93 -12.74
N MET A 220 10.35 -13.76 -14.05
CA MET A 220 10.10 -14.80 -15.04
C MET A 220 11.03 -16.01 -14.85
N SER A 221 12.31 -15.76 -14.53
CA SER A 221 13.25 -16.83 -14.16
C SER A 221 12.86 -17.59 -12.88
N ARG A 222 11.88 -17.07 -12.13
CA ARG A 222 11.37 -17.59 -10.86
C ARG A 222 9.88 -18.00 -10.92
N GLY A 223 9.34 -18.19 -12.12
CA GLY A 223 7.99 -18.75 -12.32
C GLY A 223 6.85 -17.75 -12.44
N LEU A 224 7.15 -16.46 -12.61
CA LEU A 224 6.15 -15.46 -12.99
C LEU A 224 5.94 -15.41 -14.51
N ASP A 225 4.71 -15.26 -14.94
CA ASP A 225 4.34 -14.85 -16.30
C ASP A 225 3.62 -13.50 -16.19
N VAL A 226 4.12 -12.48 -16.88
CA VAL A 226 3.55 -11.13 -16.86
C VAL A 226 3.14 -10.76 -18.27
N ARG A 227 1.85 -10.51 -18.47
CA ARG A 227 1.27 -10.13 -19.76
C ARG A 227 0.74 -8.72 -19.66
N THR A 228 1.36 -7.81 -20.39
CA THR A 228 0.93 -6.42 -20.56
C THR A 228 0.01 -6.30 -21.77
N ASP A 229 -0.65 -5.15 -21.93
CA ASP A 229 -1.64 -4.92 -22.99
C ASP A 229 -2.74 -6.02 -22.98
N ALA A 230 -3.05 -6.52 -21.79
CA ALA A 230 -3.88 -7.69 -21.54
C ALA A 230 -5.07 -7.32 -20.64
N GLU A 231 -6.18 -6.94 -21.25
CA GLU A 231 -7.42 -6.61 -20.56
C GLU A 231 -8.27 -7.86 -20.35
N VAL A 232 -8.75 -8.08 -19.12
CA VAL A 232 -9.68 -9.18 -18.84
C VAL A 232 -11.05 -8.83 -19.42
N ALA A 233 -11.63 -9.75 -20.17
CA ALA A 233 -12.93 -9.59 -20.81
C ALA A 233 -14.05 -10.36 -20.09
N GLU A 234 -13.73 -11.52 -19.51
CA GLU A 234 -14.69 -12.38 -18.82
C GLU A 234 -13.95 -13.37 -17.91
N ILE A 235 -14.57 -13.71 -16.78
CA ILE A 235 -14.19 -14.85 -15.95
C ILE A 235 -15.38 -15.81 -15.91
N SER A 236 -15.16 -17.10 -16.14
CA SER A 236 -16.22 -18.10 -16.04
C SER A 236 -15.76 -19.34 -15.27
N GLN A 237 -16.71 -20.05 -14.67
CA GLN A 237 -16.42 -21.36 -14.07
C GLN A 237 -16.09 -22.36 -15.18
N ALA A 238 -15.03 -23.13 -14.95
CA ALA A 238 -14.61 -24.24 -15.78
C ALA A 238 -14.77 -25.57 -15.02
N ASP A 239 -14.36 -26.67 -15.64
CA ASP A 239 -14.51 -28.01 -15.06
C ASP A 239 -13.82 -28.13 -13.69
N HIS A 240 -14.38 -28.98 -12.83
CA HIS A 240 -13.82 -29.34 -11.53
C HIS A 240 -13.54 -28.16 -10.58
N GLY A 241 -14.29 -27.07 -10.68
CA GLY A 241 -14.16 -25.90 -9.79
C GLY A 241 -13.00 -24.97 -10.14
N SER A 242 -12.44 -25.10 -11.35
CA SER A 242 -11.46 -24.16 -11.89
C SER A 242 -12.15 -22.98 -12.60
N PHE A 243 -11.37 -22.01 -13.06
CA PHE A 243 -11.83 -20.81 -13.76
C PHE A 243 -11.18 -20.69 -15.13
N ALA A 244 -11.95 -20.22 -16.10
CA ALA A 244 -11.46 -19.74 -17.38
C ALA A 244 -11.44 -18.21 -17.37
N VAL A 245 -10.25 -17.61 -17.57
CA VAL A 245 -10.06 -16.17 -17.67
C VAL A 245 -9.82 -15.81 -19.13
N GLN A 246 -10.78 -15.14 -19.75
CA GLN A 246 -10.64 -14.61 -21.09
C GLN A 246 -10.02 -13.21 -21.02
N TYR A 247 -8.98 -12.97 -21.81
CA TYR A 247 -8.31 -11.68 -21.85
C TYR A 247 -7.81 -11.37 -23.27
N GLY A 248 -7.59 -10.10 -23.56
CA GLY A 248 -7.02 -9.64 -24.82
C GLY A 248 -6.99 -8.12 -24.90
N HIS A 249 -6.66 -7.61 -26.08
CA HIS A 249 -6.89 -6.19 -26.40
C HIS A 249 -8.28 -6.06 -27.02
N ALA A 250 -8.99 -4.94 -26.80
CA ALA A 250 -10.36 -4.71 -27.27
C ALA A 250 -10.60 -5.04 -28.77
N ASP A 251 -9.55 -5.02 -29.60
CA ASP A 251 -9.58 -5.25 -31.05
C ASP A 251 -8.93 -6.58 -31.49
N ARG A 252 -8.58 -7.47 -30.56
CA ARG A 252 -7.86 -8.72 -30.85
C ARG A 252 -8.63 -9.95 -30.37
N LYS A 253 -8.30 -11.09 -30.96
CA LYS A 253 -8.82 -12.40 -30.51
C LYS A 253 -8.44 -12.60 -29.03
N HIS A 254 -9.45 -12.85 -28.19
CA HIS A 254 -9.20 -13.18 -26.79
C HIS A 254 -8.47 -14.52 -26.66
N GLU A 255 -7.51 -14.56 -25.75
CA GLU A 255 -6.88 -15.77 -25.26
C GLU A 255 -7.60 -16.24 -23.99
N THR A 256 -7.41 -17.50 -23.60
CA THR A 256 -8.03 -18.06 -22.39
C THR A 256 -6.97 -18.71 -21.52
N LEU A 257 -6.94 -18.32 -20.25
CA LEU A 257 -6.13 -18.95 -19.20
C LEU A 257 -7.02 -19.80 -18.31
N GLN A 258 -6.49 -20.95 -17.89
CA GLN A 258 -7.13 -21.78 -16.87
C GLN A 258 -6.47 -21.50 -15.52
N ALA A 259 -7.27 -21.22 -14.51
CA ALA A 259 -6.83 -20.86 -13.17
C ALA A 259 -7.56 -21.67 -12.10
N ASP A 260 -6.91 -21.91 -10.97
CA ASP A 260 -7.56 -22.45 -9.77
C ASP A 260 -8.00 -21.32 -8.83
N LEU A 261 -7.48 -20.12 -9.05
CA LEU A 261 -7.80 -18.91 -8.32
C LEU A 261 -7.57 -17.68 -9.20
N VAL A 262 -8.50 -16.74 -9.14
CA VAL A 262 -8.35 -15.42 -9.75
C VAL A 262 -8.36 -14.36 -8.65
N VAL A 263 -7.35 -13.50 -8.63
CA VAL A 263 -7.17 -12.45 -7.63
C VAL A 263 -7.22 -11.09 -8.32
N HIS A 264 -8.16 -10.25 -7.92
CA HIS A 264 -8.31 -8.90 -8.42
C HIS A 264 -7.55 -7.89 -7.56
N GLY A 265 -6.56 -7.24 -8.17
CA GLY A 265 -5.74 -6.21 -7.55
C GLY A 265 -5.56 -4.96 -8.44
N ALA A 266 -6.48 -4.71 -9.39
CA ALA A 266 -6.37 -3.59 -10.34
C ALA A 266 -6.71 -2.21 -9.77
N GLY A 267 -6.46 -2.00 -8.47
CA GLY A 267 -6.57 -0.72 -7.79
C GLY A 267 -7.61 -0.69 -6.68
N ARG A 268 -7.64 0.44 -5.97
CA ARG A 268 -8.56 0.72 -4.87
C ARG A 268 -9.19 2.09 -5.08
N VAL A 269 -10.39 2.27 -4.57
CA VAL A 269 -11.14 3.53 -4.61
C VAL A 269 -11.50 3.97 -3.20
N PRO A 270 -11.63 5.28 -2.93
CA PRO A 270 -12.08 5.80 -1.63
C PRO A 270 -13.37 5.13 -1.17
N ASN A 271 -13.44 4.72 0.10
CA ASN A 271 -14.61 4.02 0.65
C ASN A 271 -15.73 4.99 1.06
N LEU A 272 -16.35 5.65 0.08
CA LEU A 272 -17.32 6.72 0.32
C LEU A 272 -18.79 6.28 0.17
N ASP A 273 -19.01 5.08 -0.36
CA ASP A 273 -20.34 4.54 -0.58
C ASP A 273 -21.10 4.37 0.74
N GLY A 274 -22.42 4.62 0.71
CA GLY A 274 -23.26 4.54 1.91
C GLY A 274 -23.14 5.71 2.90
N LEU A 275 -22.04 6.50 2.87
CA LEU A 275 -21.84 7.61 3.81
C LEU A 275 -22.86 8.75 3.67
N ASN A 276 -23.54 8.89 2.54
CA ASN A 276 -24.48 9.99 2.27
C ASN A 276 -23.85 11.39 2.44
N LEU A 277 -22.62 11.58 1.93
CA LEU A 277 -21.83 12.82 2.07
C LEU A 277 -22.59 14.09 1.63
N LYS A 278 -23.55 13.97 0.70
CA LYS A 278 -24.42 15.07 0.27
C LYS A 278 -25.25 15.64 1.44
N ALA A 279 -25.85 14.80 2.27
CA ALA A 279 -26.59 15.25 3.46
C ALA A 279 -25.67 15.90 4.49
N GLY A 280 -24.41 15.45 4.55
CA GLY A 280 -23.36 16.05 5.35
C GLY A 280 -22.81 17.36 4.81
N ASN A 281 -23.23 17.84 3.63
CA ASN A 281 -22.61 18.95 2.91
C ASN A 281 -21.07 18.77 2.75
N VAL A 282 -20.61 17.54 2.49
CA VAL A 282 -19.19 17.20 2.30
C VAL A 282 -18.92 17.03 0.81
N ALA A 283 -18.04 17.84 0.24
CA ALA A 283 -17.62 17.76 -1.15
C ALA A 283 -16.66 16.58 -1.37
N PHE A 284 -16.86 15.84 -2.45
CA PHE A 284 -16.08 14.66 -2.81
C PHE A 284 -16.08 14.45 -4.33
N GLY A 285 -15.10 13.71 -4.82
CA GLY A 285 -15.00 13.24 -6.20
C GLY A 285 -14.44 11.81 -6.25
N ASP A 286 -14.03 11.38 -7.45
CA ASP A 286 -13.51 10.01 -7.68
C ASP A 286 -12.24 9.72 -6.86
N ASP A 287 -11.47 10.75 -6.54
CA ASP A 287 -10.21 10.64 -5.79
C ASP A 287 -10.38 10.69 -4.27
N GLY A 288 -11.53 11.18 -3.77
CA GLY A 288 -11.81 11.22 -2.33
C GLY A 288 -12.63 12.43 -1.88
N ILE A 289 -12.70 12.63 -0.56
CA ILE A 289 -13.24 13.83 0.08
C ILE A 289 -12.28 15.00 -0.16
N GLN A 290 -12.81 16.10 -0.69
CA GLN A 290 -12.01 17.29 -0.96
C GLN A 290 -11.70 18.02 0.34
N VAL A 291 -10.40 18.16 0.62
CA VAL A 291 -9.88 18.80 1.84
C VAL A 291 -8.96 19.97 1.50
N ASP A 292 -8.92 20.97 2.39
CA ASP A 292 -7.95 22.04 2.33
C ASP A 292 -6.59 21.62 2.94
N SER A 293 -5.61 22.53 2.95
CA SER A 293 -4.27 22.26 3.49
C SER A 293 -4.23 21.94 4.99
N SER A 294 -5.33 22.16 5.71
CA SER A 294 -5.49 21.85 7.14
C SER A 294 -6.19 20.50 7.38
N MET A 295 -6.45 19.74 6.29
CA MET A 295 -7.21 18.48 6.26
C MET A 295 -8.71 18.63 6.56
N ARG A 296 -9.23 19.86 6.49
CA ARG A 296 -10.65 20.17 6.70
C ARG A 296 -11.42 20.06 5.38
N SER A 297 -12.64 19.55 5.42
CA SER A 297 -13.52 19.56 4.24
C SER A 297 -13.74 20.98 3.73
N VAL A 298 -13.60 21.16 2.41
CA VAL A 298 -13.76 22.48 1.76
C VAL A 298 -15.19 23.02 1.82
N SER A 299 -16.18 22.17 2.10
CA SER A 299 -17.61 22.53 2.11
C SER A 299 -18.26 22.41 3.49
N ASN A 300 -17.76 21.54 4.38
CA ASN A 300 -18.26 21.42 5.75
C ASN A 300 -17.15 21.70 6.78
N PRO A 301 -17.20 22.85 7.50
CA PRO A 301 -16.15 23.24 8.43
C PRO A 301 -16.06 22.37 9.69
N SER A 302 -17.07 21.54 9.96
CA SER A 302 -17.08 20.58 11.08
C SER A 302 -16.45 19.23 10.70
N VAL A 303 -16.18 18.98 9.41
CA VAL A 303 -15.68 17.70 8.91
C VAL A 303 -14.20 17.80 8.54
N PHE A 304 -13.43 16.79 8.95
CA PHE A 304 -12.04 16.57 8.56
C PHE A 304 -11.90 15.18 7.95
N SER A 305 -10.93 14.99 7.06
CA SER A 305 -10.64 13.68 6.47
C SER A 305 -9.14 13.52 6.24
N ALA A 306 -8.63 12.29 6.36
CA ALA A 306 -7.23 11.94 6.13
C ALA A 306 -7.08 10.46 5.76
N GLY A 307 -5.97 10.11 5.12
CA GLY A 307 -5.69 8.79 4.58
C GLY A 307 -6.38 8.54 3.25
N ASP A 308 -6.55 7.26 2.88
CA ASP A 308 -6.92 6.86 1.51
C ASP A 308 -8.28 7.36 1.00
N CYS A 309 -9.12 7.94 1.88
CA CYS A 309 -10.40 8.54 1.52
C CYS A 309 -10.34 10.06 1.30
N ALA A 310 -9.22 10.71 1.59
CA ALA A 310 -9.02 12.14 1.39
C ALA A 310 -8.34 12.40 0.05
N ASP A 311 -8.85 13.39 -0.68
CA ASP A 311 -8.26 13.85 -1.93
C ASP A 311 -7.15 14.87 -1.65
N THR A 312 -5.93 14.36 -1.43
CA THR A 312 -4.73 15.19 -1.17
C THR A 312 -3.73 15.18 -2.33
N GLY A 313 -4.02 14.41 -3.39
CA GLY A 313 -3.08 14.15 -4.48
C GLY A 313 -1.79 13.42 -4.04
N LYS A 314 -1.76 12.85 -2.83
CA LYS A 314 -0.60 12.12 -2.30
C LYS A 314 -0.77 10.60 -2.43
N PRO A 315 0.34 9.85 -2.43
CA PRO A 315 0.28 8.40 -2.42
C PRO A 315 -0.50 7.86 -1.22
N ARG A 316 -1.39 6.89 -1.46
CA ARG A 316 -2.21 6.21 -0.45
C ARG A 316 -1.35 5.24 0.36
N LEU A 317 -0.61 5.78 1.33
CA LEU A 317 0.36 5.05 2.15
C LEU A 317 0.14 5.36 3.64
N THR A 318 0.38 4.36 4.50
CA THR A 318 0.19 4.52 5.96
C THR A 318 1.00 5.68 6.57
N PRO A 319 2.29 5.92 6.22
CA PRO A 319 3.02 7.08 6.75
C PRO A 319 2.40 8.42 6.34
N VAL A 320 1.84 8.52 5.13
CA VAL A 320 1.13 9.72 4.64
C VAL A 320 -0.13 9.93 5.47
N ALA A 321 -0.95 8.89 5.66
CA ALA A 321 -2.15 8.95 6.49
C ALA A 321 -1.84 9.32 7.96
N ASN A 322 -0.70 8.88 8.50
CA ASN A 322 -0.27 9.23 9.86
C ASN A 322 0.13 10.71 9.98
N GLU A 323 0.85 11.24 9.00
CA GLU A 323 1.22 12.67 8.98
C GLU A 323 -0.02 13.56 8.81
N GLU A 324 -0.96 13.17 7.95
CA GLU A 324 -2.24 13.85 7.80
C GLU A 324 -3.06 13.79 9.10
N ALA A 325 -3.06 12.66 9.80
CA ALA A 325 -3.74 12.52 11.09
C ALA A 325 -3.11 13.41 12.18
N ARG A 326 -1.77 13.57 12.18
CA ARG A 326 -1.07 14.51 13.08
C ARG A 326 -1.59 15.94 12.89
N VAL A 327 -1.76 16.35 11.63
CA VAL A 327 -2.28 17.68 11.28
C VAL A 327 -3.74 17.84 11.70
N VAL A 328 -4.57 16.82 11.44
CA VAL A 328 -5.97 16.81 11.90
C VAL A 328 -6.03 16.98 13.40
N VAL A 329 -5.27 16.21 14.18
CA VAL A 329 -5.23 16.32 15.65
C VAL A 329 -4.98 17.77 16.10
N ASN A 330 -4.02 18.46 15.47
CA ASN A 330 -3.67 19.83 15.82
C ASN A 330 -4.72 20.86 15.40
N ASN A 331 -5.46 20.60 14.31
CA ASN A 331 -6.38 21.56 13.71
C ASN A 331 -7.85 21.35 14.10
N LEU A 332 -8.26 20.13 14.48
CA LEU A 332 -9.65 19.69 14.63
C LEU A 332 -10.44 20.59 15.61
N PHE A 333 -9.82 20.93 16.74
CA PHE A 333 -10.40 21.75 17.80
C PHE A 333 -9.70 23.12 17.98
N ALA A 334 -8.80 23.48 17.07
CA ALA A 334 -8.15 24.78 17.10
C ALA A 334 -9.11 25.89 16.65
N GLU A 335 -9.04 27.05 17.31
CA GLU A 335 -9.76 28.26 16.87
C GLU A 335 -9.26 28.74 15.50
N HIS A 336 -7.95 28.62 15.27
CA HIS A 336 -7.26 28.99 14.04
C HIS A 336 -6.39 27.83 13.55
N PRO A 337 -6.92 26.90 12.73
CA PRO A 337 -6.14 25.79 12.19
C PRO A 337 -5.08 26.35 11.23
N GLN A 338 -3.81 26.10 11.52
CA GLN A 338 -2.68 26.57 10.71
C GLN A 338 -1.68 25.44 10.41
N ASP A 339 -1.78 24.30 11.10
CA ASP A 339 -0.88 23.18 10.86
C ASP A 339 -1.15 22.57 9.49
N ARG A 340 -0.10 22.07 8.84
CA ARG A 340 -0.16 21.53 7.48
C ARG A 340 0.71 20.29 7.38
N PRO A 341 0.35 19.32 6.52
CA PRO A 341 1.19 18.14 6.36
C PRO A 341 2.52 18.53 5.74
N ASP A 342 3.61 18.04 6.33
CA ASP A 342 4.94 18.12 5.74
C ASP A 342 5.28 16.80 5.07
N TYR A 343 4.69 16.60 3.89
CA TYR A 343 4.85 15.37 3.12
C TYR A 343 6.31 15.09 2.71
N GLY A 344 7.15 16.13 2.60
CA GLY A 344 8.48 16.02 2.04
C GLY A 344 8.49 15.23 0.72
N GLN A 345 9.50 14.37 0.56
CA GLN A 345 9.55 13.36 -0.49
C GLN A 345 9.16 12.01 0.12
N VAL A 346 8.03 11.46 -0.31
CA VAL A 346 7.48 10.23 0.26
C VAL A 346 8.14 9.02 -0.43
N PRO A 347 8.96 8.22 0.28
CA PRO A 347 9.47 6.98 -0.30
C PRO A 347 8.34 5.96 -0.44
N LYS A 348 8.44 5.16 -1.49
CA LYS A 348 7.50 4.06 -1.77
C LYS A 348 8.26 2.80 -2.12
N VAL A 349 7.74 1.67 -1.65
CA VAL A 349 8.31 0.34 -1.84
C VAL A 349 7.21 -0.60 -2.30
N ALA A 350 7.49 -1.39 -3.33
CA ALA A 350 6.77 -2.62 -3.61
C ALA A 350 7.65 -3.77 -3.12
N PHE A 351 7.13 -4.56 -2.19
CA PHE A 351 7.80 -5.71 -1.57
C PHE A 351 7.73 -6.94 -2.49
N THR A 352 8.06 -6.74 -3.76
CA THR A 352 8.37 -7.81 -4.71
C THR A 352 9.63 -8.55 -4.26
N VAL A 353 10.00 -9.63 -4.96
CA VAL A 353 11.20 -10.41 -4.62
C VAL A 353 12.18 -10.39 -5.80
N PRO A 354 13.24 -9.56 -5.76
CA PRO A 354 13.60 -8.62 -4.69
C PRO A 354 12.73 -7.35 -4.68
N PRO A 355 12.78 -6.51 -3.62
CA PRO A 355 11.98 -5.30 -3.54
C PRO A 355 12.43 -4.24 -4.57
N ILE A 356 11.48 -3.42 -5.00
CA ILE A 356 11.70 -2.22 -5.80
C ILE A 356 11.20 -1.00 -5.03
N ALA A 357 11.99 0.06 -5.04
CA ALA A 357 11.79 1.24 -4.22
C ALA A 357 12.05 2.52 -5.02
N SER A 358 11.38 3.60 -4.64
CA SER A 358 11.67 4.92 -5.20
C SER A 358 11.29 6.05 -4.24
N VAL A 359 11.94 7.19 -4.43
CA VAL A 359 11.61 8.47 -3.76
C VAL A 359 11.95 9.61 -4.72
N GLY A 360 11.18 10.69 -4.68
CA GLY A 360 11.39 11.85 -5.53
C GLY A 360 10.78 11.73 -6.93
N MET A 361 11.36 12.49 -7.87
CA MET A 361 10.89 12.62 -9.24
C MET A 361 11.18 11.37 -10.08
N SER A 362 10.37 11.14 -11.12
CA SER A 362 10.79 10.29 -12.24
C SER A 362 11.84 11.00 -13.10
N GLN A 363 12.56 10.24 -13.93
CA GLN A 363 13.53 10.83 -14.86
C GLN A 363 12.87 11.88 -15.77
N HIS A 364 11.70 11.58 -16.33
CA HIS A 364 10.94 12.51 -17.16
C HIS A 364 10.63 13.82 -16.41
N GLN A 365 10.08 13.72 -15.20
CA GLN A 365 9.75 14.90 -14.38
C GLN A 365 10.99 15.74 -14.05
N ALA A 366 12.12 15.08 -13.76
CA ALA A 366 13.36 15.76 -13.44
C ALA A 366 13.93 16.48 -14.67
N GLU A 367 13.96 15.83 -15.83
CA GLU A 367 14.44 16.40 -17.10
C GLU A 367 13.57 17.56 -17.61
N GLU A 368 12.26 17.54 -17.32
CA GLU A 368 11.34 18.64 -17.66
C GLU A 368 11.58 19.91 -16.82
N SER A 369 12.15 19.78 -15.62
CA SER A 369 12.18 20.85 -14.62
C SER A 369 13.57 21.26 -14.14
N HIS A 370 14.61 20.46 -14.40
CA HIS A 370 15.97 20.67 -13.89
C HIS A 370 17.05 20.29 -14.92
N ASN A 371 18.28 20.73 -14.70
CA ASN A 371 19.45 20.29 -15.46
C ASN A 371 20.03 19.02 -14.84
N VAL A 372 19.55 17.85 -15.28
CA VAL A 372 19.80 16.57 -14.58
C VAL A 372 21.07 15.86 -15.08
N VAL A 373 21.78 15.21 -14.16
CA VAL A 373 22.68 14.09 -14.43
C VAL A 373 22.05 12.79 -13.93
N VAL A 374 22.03 11.78 -14.79
CA VAL A 374 21.42 10.47 -14.50
C VAL A 374 22.53 9.45 -14.25
N HIS A 375 22.59 8.91 -13.05
CA HIS A 375 23.47 7.80 -12.68
C HIS A 375 22.63 6.53 -12.67
N HIS A 376 22.92 5.58 -13.55
CA HIS A 376 22.15 4.35 -13.68
C HIS A 376 23.07 3.15 -13.92
N GLN A 377 22.83 2.06 -13.20
CA GLN A 377 23.63 0.85 -13.36
C GLN A 377 22.86 -0.41 -12.95
N ASP A 378 23.02 -1.48 -13.74
CA ASP A 378 22.71 -2.85 -13.32
C ASP A 378 23.83 -3.36 -12.41
N THR A 379 23.49 -3.63 -11.14
CA THR A 379 24.41 -4.10 -10.10
C THR A 379 24.19 -5.56 -9.74
N SER A 380 23.46 -6.33 -10.57
CA SER A 380 23.15 -7.75 -10.34
C SER A 380 24.40 -8.64 -10.14
N SER A 381 25.53 -8.23 -10.73
CA SER A 381 26.83 -8.92 -10.61
C SER A 381 27.77 -8.32 -9.54
N SER A 382 27.35 -7.24 -8.86
CA SER A 382 28.15 -6.58 -7.83
C SER A 382 28.44 -7.49 -6.64
N GLY A 383 29.52 -7.19 -5.90
CA GLY A 383 29.91 -7.98 -4.73
C GLY A 383 28.82 -8.01 -3.65
N SER A 384 28.10 -6.91 -3.42
CA SER A 384 27.04 -6.82 -2.42
C SER A 384 25.81 -7.65 -2.81
N VAL A 385 25.36 -7.56 -4.07
CA VAL A 385 24.22 -8.36 -4.57
C VAL A 385 24.58 -9.83 -4.68
N ARG A 386 25.79 -10.20 -5.11
CA ARG A 386 26.20 -11.61 -5.19
C ARG A 386 26.19 -12.31 -3.82
N LYS A 387 26.49 -11.59 -2.73
CA LYS A 387 26.47 -12.12 -1.36
C LYS A 387 25.06 -12.39 -0.83
N SER A 388 24.03 -11.71 -1.36
CA SER A 388 22.63 -11.92 -0.94
C SER A 388 21.98 -13.14 -1.59
N LEU A 389 22.60 -13.69 -2.65
CA LEU A 389 22.14 -14.83 -3.46
C LEU A 389 20.96 -14.54 -4.39
N GLN A 390 20.58 -13.27 -4.56
CA GLN A 390 19.51 -12.86 -5.46
C GLN A 390 20.11 -11.98 -6.56
N PRO A 391 20.46 -12.54 -7.74
CA PRO A 391 21.18 -11.83 -8.80
C PRO A 391 20.27 -10.87 -9.59
N CYS A 392 19.66 -9.93 -8.89
CA CYS A 392 18.83 -8.87 -9.42
C CYS A 392 19.05 -7.64 -8.55
N GLY A 393 19.75 -6.65 -9.09
CA GLY A 393 20.02 -5.39 -8.39
C GLY A 393 20.33 -4.28 -9.37
N GLY A 394 19.93 -3.06 -9.04
CA GLY A 394 20.14 -1.90 -9.89
C GLY A 394 19.69 -0.62 -9.22
N TYR A 395 20.14 0.50 -9.76
CA TYR A 395 19.72 1.82 -9.29
C TYR A 395 19.64 2.81 -10.43
N LYS A 396 18.80 3.83 -10.26
CA LYS A 396 18.82 5.08 -11.02
C LYS A 396 18.75 6.25 -10.04
N LEU A 397 19.74 7.13 -10.06
CA LEU A 397 19.77 8.39 -9.31
C LEU A 397 19.70 9.57 -10.27
N LEU A 398 18.91 10.56 -9.90
CA LEU A 398 18.71 11.81 -10.62
C LEU A 398 19.28 12.92 -9.75
N ILE A 399 20.33 13.58 -10.21
CA ILE A 399 21.00 14.65 -9.47
C ILE A 399 20.90 15.93 -10.29
N ASP A 400 20.53 17.03 -9.63
CA ASP A 400 20.56 18.35 -10.23
C ASP A 400 22.01 18.84 -10.37
N LYS A 401 22.45 19.17 -11.58
CA LYS A 401 23.81 19.66 -11.84
C LYS A 401 24.07 21.03 -11.23
N ASP A 402 23.01 21.83 -11.03
CA ASP A 402 23.16 23.20 -10.58
C ASP A 402 23.27 23.28 -9.05
N SER A 403 22.51 22.45 -8.32
CA SER A 403 22.48 22.44 -6.85
C SER A 403 23.19 21.25 -6.18
N ASP A 404 23.63 20.25 -6.95
CA ASP A 404 24.15 18.96 -6.46
C ASP A 404 23.15 18.18 -5.58
N ARG A 405 21.86 18.52 -5.65
CA ARG A 405 20.81 17.84 -4.87
C ARG A 405 20.26 16.63 -5.60
N ILE A 406 19.93 15.60 -4.84
CA ILE A 406 19.22 14.42 -5.36
C ILE A 406 17.75 14.81 -5.60
N LEU A 407 17.31 14.69 -6.85
CA LEU A 407 15.94 14.95 -7.30
C LEU A 407 15.06 13.69 -7.25
N GLY A 408 15.69 12.53 -7.44
CA GLY A 408 15.02 11.23 -7.39
C GLY A 408 16.01 10.09 -7.22
N ALA A 409 15.57 9.05 -6.51
CA ALA A 409 16.31 7.81 -6.35
C ALA A 409 15.37 6.63 -6.57
N HIS A 410 15.80 5.68 -7.39
CA HIS A 410 15.08 4.47 -7.73
C HIS A 410 16.01 3.29 -7.55
N LEU A 411 15.57 2.28 -6.80
CA LEU A 411 16.39 1.14 -6.42
C LEU A 411 15.62 -0.15 -6.68
N ILE A 412 16.31 -1.19 -7.12
CA ILE A 412 15.83 -2.57 -7.11
C ILE A 412 16.90 -3.46 -6.52
N GLY A 413 16.49 -4.46 -5.76
CA GLY A 413 17.38 -5.50 -5.28
C GLY A 413 17.29 -5.72 -3.78
N PRO A 414 18.15 -6.61 -3.26
CA PRO A 414 18.19 -6.91 -1.84
C PRO A 414 18.39 -5.63 -1.01
N ALA A 415 17.60 -5.47 0.05
CA ALA A 415 17.60 -4.30 0.93
C ALA A 415 17.30 -2.94 0.26
N ALA A 416 16.74 -2.91 -0.96
CA ALA A 416 16.28 -1.67 -1.58
C ALA A 416 15.17 -0.99 -0.75
N ASP A 417 14.35 -1.79 -0.06
CA ASP A 417 13.29 -1.34 0.84
C ASP A 417 13.81 -0.57 2.07
N GLU A 418 15.03 -0.88 2.53
CA GLU A 418 15.70 -0.15 3.61
C GLU A 418 16.60 0.97 3.09
N THR A 419 17.36 0.70 2.02
CA THR A 419 18.35 1.64 1.49
C THR A 419 17.70 2.92 0.94
N ILE A 420 16.48 2.83 0.41
CA ILE A 420 15.74 4.00 -0.09
C ILE A 420 15.51 5.08 0.98
N ASN A 421 15.42 4.68 2.26
CA ASN A 421 15.18 5.61 3.36
C ASN A 421 16.36 6.57 3.58
N LEU A 422 17.58 6.20 3.16
CA LEU A 422 18.75 7.09 3.19
C LEU A 422 18.57 8.27 2.22
N PHE A 423 18.03 8.01 1.03
CA PHE A 423 17.73 9.04 0.05
C PHE A 423 16.56 9.91 0.51
N ALA A 424 15.51 9.32 1.08
CA ALA A 424 14.40 10.08 1.65
C ALA A 424 14.88 11.05 2.75
N LEU A 425 15.76 10.58 3.64
CA LEU A 425 16.38 11.40 4.68
C LEU A 425 17.23 12.53 4.09
N ALA A 426 18.09 12.21 3.12
CA ALA A 426 18.94 13.20 2.46
C ALA A 426 18.12 14.29 1.77
N MET A 427 17.07 13.92 1.03
CA MET A 427 16.17 14.86 0.37
C MET A 427 15.41 15.72 1.38
N LYS A 428 14.95 15.13 2.51
CA LYS A 428 14.25 15.86 3.57
C LYS A 428 15.09 16.99 4.17
N PHE A 429 16.38 16.75 4.35
CA PHE A 429 17.32 17.73 4.93
C PHE A 429 18.09 18.52 3.88
N GLY A 430 17.79 18.33 2.58
CA GLY A 430 18.43 19.06 1.49
C GLY A 430 19.93 18.78 1.34
N LEU A 431 20.38 17.58 1.73
CA LEU A 431 21.78 17.15 1.55
C LEU A 431 22.13 17.03 0.07
N THR A 432 23.37 17.36 -0.25
CA THR A 432 23.94 17.22 -1.60
C THR A 432 24.43 15.80 -1.85
N ALA A 433 24.64 15.44 -3.12
CA ALA A 433 25.30 14.20 -3.50
C ALA A 433 26.72 14.13 -2.92
N ALA A 434 27.44 15.25 -2.90
CA ALA A 434 28.75 15.36 -2.24
C ALA A 434 28.69 15.04 -0.73
N ASP A 435 27.68 15.54 0.00
CA ASP A 435 27.52 15.25 1.43
C ASP A 435 27.38 13.76 1.69
N ILE A 436 26.52 13.08 0.92
CA ILE A 436 26.30 11.63 1.05
C ILE A 436 27.56 10.86 0.66
N LYS A 437 28.24 11.25 -0.42
CA LYS A 437 29.48 10.61 -0.88
C LYS A 437 30.62 10.74 0.14
N SER A 438 30.66 11.84 0.89
CA SER A 438 31.62 12.10 1.96
C SER A 438 31.36 11.27 3.23
N THR A 439 30.14 10.78 3.41
CA THR A 439 29.73 10.01 4.60
C THR A 439 30.36 8.62 4.62
N LEU A 440 30.94 8.23 5.75
CA LEU A 440 31.50 6.90 5.96
C LEU A 440 30.42 5.92 6.43
N PHE A 441 29.92 5.10 5.52
CA PHE A 441 28.96 4.03 5.84
C PHE A 441 29.66 2.77 6.33
N ALA A 442 28.95 2.00 7.18
CA ALA A 442 29.40 0.68 7.62
C ALA A 442 29.56 -0.28 6.42
N PHE A 443 30.69 -0.98 6.35
CA PHE A 443 31.04 -1.85 5.23
C PHE A 443 31.38 -3.27 5.71
N PRO A 444 30.95 -4.34 5.01
CA PRO A 444 30.17 -4.34 3.77
C PRO A 444 28.64 -4.33 4.00
N THR A 445 27.93 -3.36 3.42
CA THR A 445 26.45 -3.27 3.46
C THR A 445 25.88 -2.73 2.14
N HIS A 446 24.60 -2.99 1.85
CA HIS A 446 23.91 -2.34 0.72
C HIS A 446 23.88 -0.81 0.86
N ALA A 447 23.75 -0.30 2.09
CA ALA A 447 23.86 1.12 2.38
C ALA A 447 25.24 1.70 1.99
N SER A 448 26.33 0.95 2.17
CA SER A 448 27.66 1.41 1.77
C SER A 448 27.85 1.55 0.25
N ASP A 449 27.04 0.86 -0.54
CA ASP A 449 27.07 0.97 -2.01
C ASP A 449 26.53 2.32 -2.49
N VAL A 450 25.72 3.03 -1.68
CA VAL A 450 25.17 4.36 -2.02
C VAL A 450 26.26 5.34 -2.43
N ARG A 451 27.45 5.27 -1.81
CA ARG A 451 28.59 6.14 -2.17
C ARG A 451 29.11 5.90 -3.58
N GLN A 452 28.97 4.68 -4.09
CA GLN A 452 29.40 4.30 -5.45
C GLN A 452 28.34 4.67 -6.50
N MET A 453 27.10 4.93 -6.07
CA MET A 453 26.02 5.36 -6.96
C MET A 453 26.15 6.85 -7.36
N LEU A 454 26.84 7.65 -6.55
CA LEU A 454 26.97 9.11 -6.64
C LEU A 454 28.25 9.59 -7.34
#